data_AF-A0A371S4T6-F1
#
_entry.id   AF-A0A371S4T6-F1
#
_cell.length_a   1.000
_cell.length_b   1.000
_cell.length_c   1.000
_cell.angle_alpha   90.00
_cell.angle_beta   90.00
_cell.angle_gamma   90.00
#
_symmetry.space_group_name_H-M   'P 1'
#
loop_
_entity.id
_entity.type
_entity.pdbx_description
1 polymer ?
#
loop_
_entity_poly.entity_id
_entity_poly.type
_entity_poly.pdbx_seq_one_letter_code
_entity_poly.pdbx_strand_id
1 'polypeptide(L)'
;MAVLGQMKAENHPVFGNPKGHSFLVVAIDDFEKSHNSLQLNLDRFIKKDGDIGYVIWHDGKLTNGKKGSAKNSEVIEYIKNHAPELLDDKNRVFLGRFENSKNIQFSDEDMKSFFGRIIIYALVRDDFRKINR
;
A
#
# COMPACT_ATOMS: atom_id res chain seq x y z
N MET A 1 13.53 -5.80 -12.64
CA MET A 1 12.41 -5.29 -13.49
C MET A 1 11.09 -5.69 -12.85
N ALA A 2 10.27 -4.72 -12.44
CA ALA A 2 8.90 -5.01 -11.99
C ALA A 2 7.98 -5.02 -13.22
N VAL A 3 7.44 -6.20 -13.55
CA VAL A 3 6.42 -6.33 -14.61
C VAL A 3 5.05 -6.22 -13.96
N LEU A 4 4.26 -5.26 -14.41
CA LEU A 4 2.86 -5.12 -14.04
C LEU A 4 2.02 -5.66 -15.20
N GLY A 5 1.20 -6.67 -14.93
CA GLY A 5 0.28 -7.25 -15.90
C GLY A 5 -1.12 -7.25 -15.31
N GLN A 6 -2.09 -6.81 -16.10
CA GLN A 6 -3.50 -7.00 -15.79
C GLN A 6 -4.09 -8.00 -16.78
N MET A 7 -4.85 -8.96 -16.28
CA MET A 7 -5.60 -9.88 -17.13
C MET A 7 -6.62 -9.08 -17.95
N LYS A 8 -6.57 -9.21 -19.29
CA LYS A 8 -7.68 -8.80 -20.14
C LYS A 8 -8.81 -9.81 -19.94
N ALA A 9 -9.99 -9.33 -19.58
CA ALA A 9 -11.18 -10.15 -19.43
C ALA A 9 -12.36 -9.49 -20.12
N GLU A 10 -13.17 -10.28 -20.83
CA GLU A 10 -14.40 -9.82 -21.48
C GLU A 10 -15.51 -10.79 -21.05
N ASN A 11 -16.50 -10.29 -20.31
CA ASN A 11 -17.62 -11.03 -19.72
C ASN A 11 -17.20 -12.31 -18.98
N HIS A 12 -16.05 -12.28 -18.28
CA HIS A 12 -15.54 -13.45 -17.58
C HIS A 12 -16.49 -13.86 -16.44
N PRO A 13 -16.88 -15.14 -16.31
CA PRO A 13 -17.94 -15.58 -15.38
C PRO A 13 -17.64 -15.28 -13.91
N VAL A 14 -16.37 -15.18 -13.54
CA VAL A 14 -15.92 -14.90 -12.16
C VAL A 14 -15.47 -13.45 -11.96
N PHE A 15 -14.88 -12.83 -12.99
CA PHE A 15 -14.13 -11.57 -12.84
C PHE A 15 -14.74 -10.40 -13.62
N GLY A 16 -15.71 -10.68 -14.50
CA GLY A 16 -16.36 -9.68 -15.34
C GLY A 16 -15.38 -8.95 -16.27
N ASN A 17 -15.74 -7.72 -16.62
CA ASN A 17 -14.92 -6.81 -17.41
C ASN A 17 -13.99 -6.00 -16.46
N PRO A 18 -12.68 -5.88 -16.77
CA PRO A 18 -11.76 -5.02 -16.04
C PRO A 18 -12.21 -3.56 -16.14
N LYS A 19 -12.31 -2.86 -15.01
CA LYS A 19 -12.73 -1.45 -14.95
C LYS A 19 -11.57 -0.45 -15.13
N GLY A 20 -10.34 -0.95 -15.28
CA GLY A 20 -9.13 -0.15 -15.12
C GLY A 20 -8.94 0.26 -13.65
N HIS A 21 -7.69 0.32 -13.19
CA HIS A 21 -7.39 0.77 -11.82
C HIS A 21 -6.16 1.65 -11.81
N SER A 22 -6.20 2.68 -10.96
CA SER A 22 -5.03 3.52 -10.70
C SER A 22 -4.20 2.88 -9.59
N PHE A 23 -2.90 2.69 -9.82
CA PHE A 23 -1.99 2.09 -8.84
C PHE A 23 -0.83 3.01 -8.51
N LEU A 24 -0.51 3.13 -7.22
CA LEU A 24 0.79 3.60 -6.76
C LEU A 24 1.68 2.39 -6.48
N VAL A 25 2.85 2.36 -7.11
CA VAL A 25 3.78 1.23 -7.00
C VAL A 25 5.07 1.68 -6.32
N VAL A 26 5.49 0.91 -5.32
CA VAL A 26 6.70 1.16 -4.54
C VAL A 26 7.61 -0.05 -4.67
N ALA A 27 8.80 0.16 -5.24
CA ALA A 27 9.83 -0.85 -5.36
C ALA A 27 10.99 -0.52 -4.43
N ILE A 28 11.65 -1.56 -3.92
CA ILE A 28 12.90 -1.44 -3.19
C ILE A 28 14.01 -1.97 -4.10
N ASP A 29 15.08 -1.21 -4.18
CA ASP A 29 16.32 -1.58 -4.86
C ASP A 29 17.45 -1.44 -3.84
N ASP A 30 18.03 -2.57 -3.44
CA ASP A 30 19.15 -2.65 -2.49
C ASP A 30 20.50 -2.87 -3.21
N PHE A 31 20.58 -2.52 -4.50
CA PHE A 31 21.71 -2.76 -5.42
C PHE A 31 22.03 -4.23 -5.72
N GLU A 32 21.52 -5.18 -4.94
CA GLU A 32 21.61 -6.61 -5.23
C GLU A 32 20.36 -7.14 -5.94
N LYS A 33 19.17 -6.70 -5.50
CA LYS A 33 17.85 -7.22 -5.89
C LYS A 33 16.80 -6.10 -5.89
N SER A 34 16.32 -5.72 -7.06
CA SER A 34 15.12 -4.87 -7.16
C SER A 34 13.84 -5.71 -7.13
N HIS A 35 12.91 -5.38 -6.24
CA HIS A 35 11.61 -6.05 -6.19
C HIS A 35 10.46 -5.09 -5.85
N ASN A 36 9.25 -5.46 -6.28
CA ASN A 36 8.05 -4.71 -5.96
C ASN A 36 7.67 -4.94 -4.49
N SER A 37 7.78 -3.90 -3.66
CA SER A 37 7.30 -3.95 -2.30
C SER A 37 5.78 -3.87 -2.32
N LEU A 38 5.22 -2.71 -2.70
CA LEU A 38 3.79 -2.36 -2.60
C LEU A 38 3.17 -2.05 -3.96
N GLN A 39 1.97 -2.60 -4.20
CA GLN A 39 1.06 -2.18 -5.26
C GLN A 39 -0.24 -1.69 -4.60
N LEU A 40 -0.39 -0.38 -4.47
CA LEU A 40 -1.53 0.23 -3.80
C LEU A 40 -2.60 0.59 -4.84
N ASN A 41 -3.72 -0.14 -4.85
CA ASN A 41 -4.89 0.20 -5.66
C ASN A 41 -5.57 1.46 -5.09
N LEU A 42 -5.40 2.59 -5.76
CA LEU A 42 -5.90 3.88 -5.28
C LEU A 42 -7.42 3.92 -5.22
N ASP A 43 -8.12 3.27 -6.14
CA ASP A 43 -9.59 3.24 -6.15
C ASP A 43 -10.16 2.50 -4.93
N ARG A 44 -9.41 1.54 -4.38
CA ARG A 44 -9.78 0.77 -3.18
C ARG A 44 -9.35 1.48 -1.89
N PHE A 45 -8.16 2.06 -1.91
CA PHE A 45 -7.42 2.45 -0.71
C PHE A 45 -7.42 3.96 -0.45
N ILE A 46 -8.07 4.73 -1.32
CA ILE A 46 -8.44 6.12 -1.07
C ILE A 46 -9.93 6.16 -0.74
N LYS A 47 -10.26 6.86 0.34
CA LYS A 47 -11.64 7.14 0.73
C LYS A 47 -11.80 8.64 0.96
N LYS A 48 -12.96 9.17 0.58
CA LYS A 48 -13.35 10.53 0.95
C LYS A 48 -13.53 10.58 2.47
N ASP A 49 -12.98 11.60 3.10
CA ASP A 49 -13.16 11.88 4.52
C ASP A 49 -14.07 13.11 4.65
N GLY A 50 -15.38 12.86 4.78
CA GLY A 50 -16.39 13.90 4.76
C GLY A 50 -16.32 14.77 3.50
N ASP A 51 -16.42 16.09 3.67
CA ASP A 51 -16.23 17.07 2.59
C ASP A 51 -14.85 17.73 2.59
N ILE A 52 -14.00 17.34 3.53
CA ILE A 52 -12.75 18.03 3.88
C ILE A 52 -11.53 17.44 3.18
N GLY A 53 -11.60 16.22 2.66
CA GLY A 53 -10.47 15.65 1.93
C GLY A 53 -10.55 14.15 1.69
N TYR A 54 -9.37 13.54 1.61
CA TYR A 54 -9.18 12.13 1.29
C TYR A 54 -8.19 11.50 2.26
N VAL A 55 -8.46 10.24 2.64
CA VAL A 55 -7.57 9.43 3.46
C VAL A 55 -7.06 8.25 2.64
N ILE A 56 -5.75 8.03 2.70
CA ILE A 56 -5.06 6.92 2.06
C ILE A 56 -4.66 5.91 3.12
N TRP A 57 -5.09 4.67 2.96
CA TRP A 57 -4.88 3.61 3.94
C TRP A 57 -4.66 2.27 3.24
N HIS A 58 -4.08 1.27 3.93
CA HIS A 58 -3.93 -0.08 3.40
C HIS A 58 -4.36 -1.11 4.44
N ASP A 59 -4.87 -2.25 3.97
CA ASP A 59 -5.41 -3.30 4.85
C ASP A 59 -4.33 -4.21 5.45
N GLY A 60 -3.06 -4.03 5.11
CA GLY A 60 -1.97 -4.89 5.57
C GLY A 60 -1.79 -6.17 4.76
N LYS A 61 -2.58 -6.40 3.70
CA LYS A 61 -2.47 -7.63 2.89
C LYS A 61 -1.09 -7.74 2.25
N LEU A 62 -0.49 -8.92 2.40
CA LEU A 62 0.88 -9.17 1.96
C LEU A 62 0.99 -10.59 1.42
N THR A 63 1.49 -10.73 0.19
CA THR A 63 1.87 -12.02 -0.37
C THR A 63 3.31 -12.33 -0.01
N ASN A 64 3.56 -13.56 0.44
CA ASN A 64 4.87 -14.11 0.78
C ASN A 64 5.35 -15.11 -0.28
N GLY A 65 5.47 -14.64 -1.52
CA GLY A 65 5.93 -15.44 -2.66
C GLY A 65 5.13 -16.74 -2.84
N LYS A 66 5.83 -17.88 -2.89
CA LYS A 66 5.24 -19.21 -3.11
C LYS A 66 4.37 -19.70 -1.96
N LYS A 67 4.50 -19.14 -0.75
CA LYS A 67 3.70 -19.51 0.43
C LYS A 67 2.29 -18.88 0.39
N GLY A 68 1.96 -18.10 -0.64
CA GLY A 68 0.66 -17.46 -0.78
C GLY A 68 0.53 -16.19 0.07
N SER A 69 -0.70 -15.87 0.48
CA SER A 69 -0.97 -14.70 1.31
C SER A 69 -0.53 -14.97 2.76
N ALA A 70 0.26 -14.06 3.34
CA ALA A 70 0.49 -14.04 4.78
C ALA A 70 -0.83 -13.78 5.51
N LYS A 71 -0.95 -14.28 6.75
CA LYS A 71 -2.11 -13.95 7.59
C LYS A 71 -2.06 -12.47 7.91
N ASN A 72 -3.15 -11.78 7.64
CA ASN A 72 -3.22 -10.34 7.82
C ASN A 72 -2.93 -9.92 9.26
N SER A 73 -3.45 -10.68 10.25
CA SER A 73 -3.19 -10.45 11.67
C SER A 73 -1.71 -10.51 12.04
N GLU A 74 -0.95 -11.44 11.46
CA GLU A 74 0.51 -11.56 11.71
C GLU A 74 1.26 -10.36 11.13
N VAL A 75 0.83 -9.85 9.97
CA VAL A 75 1.41 -8.64 9.36
C VAL A 75 1.10 -7.40 10.18
N ILE A 76 -0.15 -7.22 10.61
CA ILE A 76 -0.56 -6.09 11.44
C ILE A 76 0.15 -6.10 12.79
N GLU A 77 0.25 -7.27 13.43
CA GLU A 77 0.98 -7.42 14.70
C GLU A 77 2.48 -7.10 14.52
N TYR A 78 3.08 -7.52 13.40
CA TYR A 78 4.44 -7.16 13.10
C TYR A 78 4.61 -5.65 12.94
N ILE A 79 3.72 -4.98 12.19
CA ILE A 79 3.74 -3.51 12.04
C ILE A 79 3.57 -2.83 13.39
N LYS A 80 2.66 -3.30 14.24
CA LYS A 80 2.44 -2.75 15.57
C LYS A 80 3.70 -2.78 16.43
N ASN A 81 4.52 -3.82 16.29
CA ASN A 81 5.75 -3.98 17.06
C ASN A 81 6.95 -3.20 16.49
N HIS A 82 6.95 -2.85 15.20
CA HIS A 82 8.12 -2.24 14.52
C HIS A 82 7.89 -0.80 14.03
N ALA A 83 6.65 -0.44 13.71
CA ALA A 83 6.24 0.87 13.21
C ALA A 83 4.78 1.17 13.63
N PRO A 84 4.48 1.22 14.96
CA PRO A 84 3.12 1.44 15.47
C PRO A 84 2.50 2.74 14.96
N GLU A 85 3.31 3.76 14.66
CA GLU A 85 2.87 5.04 14.11
C GLU A 85 2.20 4.94 12.73
N LEU A 86 2.37 3.82 12.03
CA LEU A 86 1.68 3.52 10.78
C LEU A 86 0.24 3.05 10.98
N LEU A 87 -0.18 2.66 12.18
CA LEU A 87 -1.51 2.12 12.41
C LEU A 87 -2.49 3.20 12.88
N ASP A 88 -3.70 3.19 12.32
CA ASP A 88 -4.83 3.94 12.87
C ASP A 88 -5.52 3.16 14.00
N ASP A 89 -6.48 3.81 14.68
CA ASP A 89 -7.25 3.20 15.78
C ASP A 89 -8.02 1.92 15.37
N LYS A 90 -8.15 1.66 14.07
CA LYS A 90 -8.80 0.46 13.51
C LYS A 90 -7.78 -0.58 13.04
N ASN A 91 -6.52 -0.46 13.44
CA ASN A 91 -5.40 -1.32 13.02
C ASN A 91 -5.22 -1.40 11.50
N ARG A 92 -5.54 -0.33 10.77
CA ARG A 92 -5.23 -0.22 9.35
C ARG A 92 -3.98 0.62 9.18
N VAL A 93 -3.23 0.33 8.12
CA VAL A 93 -2.03 1.10 7.79
C VAL A 93 -2.46 2.46 7.25
N PHE A 94 -2.29 3.51 8.03
CA PHE A 94 -2.54 4.90 7.64
C PHE A 94 -1.30 5.47 6.93
N LEU A 95 -1.49 5.78 5.64
CA LEU A 95 -0.42 6.30 4.79
C LEU A 95 -0.45 7.83 4.73
N GLY A 96 -1.62 8.44 4.78
CA GLY A 96 -1.73 9.90 4.79
C GLY A 96 -3.13 10.42 4.58
N ARG A 97 -3.25 11.74 4.61
CA ARG A 97 -4.49 12.48 4.40
C ARG A 97 -4.18 13.74 3.60
N PHE A 98 -5.06 14.08 2.66
CA PHE A 98 -4.94 15.28 1.84
C PHE A 98 -6.24 16.06 1.88
N GLU A 99 -6.16 17.36 2.15
CA GLU A 99 -7.31 18.26 2.01
C GLU A 99 -7.63 18.49 0.54
N ASN A 100 -8.92 18.66 0.22
CA ASN A 100 -9.37 19.00 -1.14
C ASN A 100 -9.49 20.52 -1.38
N SER A 101 -9.12 21.33 -0.40
CA SER A 101 -9.16 22.80 -0.42
C SER A 101 -7.98 23.43 -1.15
N LYS A 102 -6.89 22.67 -1.34
CA LYS A 102 -5.62 23.12 -1.90
C LYS A 102 -5.03 22.10 -2.87
N ASN A 103 -4.21 22.60 -3.79
CA ASN A 103 -3.41 21.72 -4.64
C ASN A 103 -2.33 21.02 -3.81
N ILE A 104 -2.03 19.78 -4.16
CA ILE A 104 -1.01 18.96 -3.50
C ILE A 104 0.36 19.27 -4.14
N GLN A 105 1.33 19.68 -3.32
CA GLN A 105 2.70 19.96 -3.73
C GLN A 105 3.70 19.06 -3.01
N PHE A 106 4.84 18.79 -3.65
CA PHE A 106 5.93 18.00 -3.04
C PHE A 106 6.52 18.64 -1.78
N SER A 107 6.46 19.96 -1.67
CA SER A 107 6.92 20.71 -0.50
C SER A 107 5.95 20.66 0.69
N ASP A 108 4.71 20.20 0.47
CA ASP A 108 3.70 20.15 1.52
C ASP A 108 4.08 19.12 2.59
N GLU A 109 3.87 19.47 3.86
CA GLU A 109 4.14 18.56 4.97
C GLU A 109 3.29 17.28 4.89
N ASP A 110 2.05 17.38 4.40
CA ASP A 110 1.17 16.23 4.16
C ASP A 110 1.79 15.26 3.15
N MET A 111 2.40 15.78 2.08
CA MET A 111 3.05 14.98 1.04
C MET A 111 4.36 14.36 1.53
N LYS A 112 5.18 15.12 2.28
CA LYS A 112 6.40 14.58 2.91
C LYS A 112 6.07 13.46 3.91
N SER A 113 5.05 13.67 4.74
CA SER A 113 4.55 12.68 5.69
C SER A 113 4.05 11.43 4.97
N PHE A 114 3.30 11.59 3.88
CA PHE A 114 2.84 10.47 3.05
C PHE A 114 4.00 9.66 2.47
N PHE A 115 5.02 10.31 1.91
CA PHE A 115 6.21 9.60 1.43
C PHE A 115 6.96 8.89 2.55
N GLY A 116 7.19 9.55 3.68
CA GLY A 116 7.86 8.95 4.84
C GLY A 116 7.14 7.69 5.30
N ARG A 117 5.81 7.76 5.46
CA ARG A 117 4.97 6.62 5.86
C ARG A 117 5.00 5.49 4.83
N ILE A 118 4.96 5.81 3.53
CA ILE A 118 5.07 4.81 2.47
C ILE A 118 6.43 4.11 2.48
N ILE A 119 7.51 4.86 2.68
CA ILE A 119 8.87 4.31 2.72
C ILE A 119 9.00 3.37 3.92
N ILE A 120 8.61 3.81 5.12
CA ILE A 120 8.62 2.96 6.33
C ILE A 120 7.77 1.71 6.10
N TYR A 121 6.58 1.88 5.54
CA TYR A 121 5.69 0.74 5.26
C TYR A 121 6.30 -0.25 4.27
N ALA A 122 6.98 0.23 3.23
CA ALA A 122 7.66 -0.63 2.27
C ALA A 122 8.79 -1.43 2.91
N LEU A 123 9.58 -0.82 3.79
CA LEU A 123 10.69 -1.45 4.52
C LEU A 123 10.17 -2.50 5.51
N VAL A 124 9.18 -2.16 6.35
CA VAL A 124 8.58 -3.10 7.32
C VAL A 124 8.00 -4.34 6.63
N ARG A 125 7.40 -4.18 5.44
CA ARG A 125 6.88 -5.32 4.65
C ARG A 125 8.00 -6.18 4.09
N ASP A 126 9.12 -5.59 3.71
CA ASP A 126 10.28 -6.34 3.24
C ASP A 126 10.94 -7.12 4.38
N ASP A 127 11.09 -6.50 5.55
CA ASP A 127 11.63 -7.16 6.73
C ASP A 127 10.73 -8.31 7.22
N PHE A 128 9.41 -8.12 7.24
CA PHE A 128 8.47 -9.21 7.50
C PHE A 128 8.67 -10.39 6.54
N ARG A 129 8.86 -10.12 5.23
CA ARG A 129 9.11 -11.16 4.23
C ARG A 129 10.43 -11.87 4.47
N LYS A 130 11.50 -11.17 4.88
CA LYS A 130 12.81 -11.79 5.17
C LYS A 130 12.71 -12.80 6.30
N ILE A 131 11.99 -12.47 7.37
CA ILE A 131 11.85 -13.35 8.55
C ILE A 131 10.94 -14.55 8.26
N ASN A 132 9.98 -14.39 7.35
CA ASN A 132 9.00 -15.43 7.03
C ASN A 132 9.29 -16.20 5.72
N ARG A 133 10.45 -15.99 5.11
CA ARG A 133 10.85 -16.67 3.86
C ARG A 133 11.11 -18.16 4.03
#